data_AF-A0AAU9XUK8-F1
#
_entry.id   AF-A0AAU9XUK8-F1
#
_cell.length_a   1.000
_cell.length_b   1.000
_cell.length_c   1.000
_cell.angle_alpha   90.00
_cell.angle_beta   90.00
_cell.angle_gamma   90.00
#
_symmetry.space_group_name_H-M   'P 1'
#
loop_
_entity.id
_entity.type
_entity.pdbx_description
1 polymer ?
#
loop_
_entity_poly.entity_id
_entity_poly.type
_entity_poly.pdbx_seq_one_letter_code
_entity_poly.pdbx_strand_id
1 'polypeptide(L)'
;MFYWFFFLDQCRILAFPSTLFFVGERLINHTIANISVIDRELCEYRCYLLHNCVSVNFYFGQNGAEAHNCELNNSTSKEHERDLVKAASYAYHGTNVRAIAYQCQFFGV
;
A
#
# COMPACT_ATOMS: atom_id res chain seq x y z
N MET A 1 -25.17 -13.23 -27.66
CA MET A 1 -25.66 -12.72 -26.37
C MET A 1 -24.54 -11.89 -25.75
N PHE A 2 -24.59 -10.58 -25.97
CA PHE A 2 -23.56 -9.64 -25.54
C PHE A 2 -23.73 -9.36 -24.05
N TYR A 3 -22.93 -9.99 -23.20
CA TYR A 3 -22.74 -9.49 -21.84
C TYR A 3 -21.40 -8.76 -21.80
N TRP A 4 -21.47 -7.47 -22.09
CA TRP A 4 -20.47 -6.48 -21.74
C TRP A 4 -20.18 -6.59 -20.23
N PHE A 5 -19.06 -7.21 -19.87
CA PHE A 5 -18.44 -6.97 -18.58
C PHE A 5 -17.85 -5.55 -18.63
N PHE A 6 -18.68 -4.56 -18.32
CA PHE A 6 -18.17 -3.28 -17.85
C PHE A 6 -17.43 -3.57 -16.55
N PHE A 7 -16.10 -3.55 -16.58
CA PHE A 7 -15.33 -3.28 -15.37
C PHE A 7 -15.77 -1.88 -14.93
N LEU A 8 -16.76 -1.82 -14.03
CA LEU A 8 -16.99 -0.61 -13.26
C LEU A 8 -15.72 -0.42 -12.44
N ASP A 9 -14.84 0.47 -12.88
CA ASP A 9 -13.72 0.92 -12.06
C ASP A 9 -14.31 1.47 -10.77
N GLN A 10 -14.31 0.65 -9.72
CA GLN A 10 -14.78 1.06 -8.41
C GLN A 10 -13.78 2.05 -7.86
N CYS A 11 -14.16 3.32 -7.89
CA CYS A 11 -13.39 4.38 -7.29
C CYS A 11 -13.19 4.08 -5.79
N ARG A 12 -11.93 3.94 -5.38
CA ARG A 12 -11.57 3.82 -3.97
C ARG A 12 -10.84 5.08 -3.53
N ILE A 13 -11.17 5.57 -2.34
CA ILE A 13 -10.27 6.46 -1.61
C ILE A 13 -9.38 5.57 -0.75
N LEU A 14 -8.08 5.64 -1.02
CA LEU A 14 -7.03 5.01 -0.25
C LEU A 14 -6.38 6.08 0.63
N ALA A 15 -6.55 5.98 1.94
CA ALA A 15 -5.94 6.91 2.88
C ALA A 15 -4.88 6.19 3.71
N PHE A 16 -3.71 6.82 3.86
CA PHE A 16 -2.58 6.36 4.68
C PHE A 16 -2.51 7.18 5.99
N PRO A 17 -3.30 6.84 7.02
CA PRO A 17 -3.28 7.59 8.29
C PRO A 17 -2.00 7.33 9.07
N SER A 18 -1.51 8.33 9.82
CA SER A 18 -0.33 8.19 10.69
C SER A 18 -0.52 7.18 11.83
N THR A 19 -1.77 6.88 12.20
CA THR A 19 -2.09 5.86 13.22
C THR A 19 -1.84 4.42 12.75
N LEU A 20 -1.64 4.20 11.46
CA LEU A 20 -1.33 2.90 10.85
C LEU A 20 0.10 2.85 10.29
N PHE A 21 0.97 3.76 10.75
CA PHE A 21 2.38 3.83 10.38
C PHE A 21 3.25 3.26 11.50
N PHE A 22 3.97 2.18 11.22
CA PHE A 22 4.78 1.46 12.20
C PHE A 22 6.23 1.31 11.71
N VAL A 23 7.14 2.04 12.34
CA VAL A 23 8.58 1.94 12.08
C VAL A 23 9.15 0.71 12.77
N GLY A 24 10.05 0.00 12.09
CA GLY A 24 10.65 -1.23 12.58
C GLY A 24 9.73 -2.44 12.44
N GLU A 25 8.70 -2.35 11.61
CA GLU A 25 7.74 -3.42 11.35
C GLU A 25 7.56 -3.65 9.84
N ARG A 26 7.18 -4.88 9.49
CA ARG A 26 6.98 -5.34 8.12
C ARG A 26 5.84 -6.36 8.09
N LEU A 27 4.89 -6.19 7.19
CA LEU A 27 3.85 -7.18 6.93
C LEU A 27 4.41 -8.26 5.97
N ILE A 28 4.41 -9.52 6.38
CA ILE A 28 4.95 -10.64 5.57
C ILE A 28 3.83 -11.45 4.90
N ASN A 29 4.17 -12.25 3.88
CA ASN A 29 3.26 -13.15 3.14
C ASN A 29 2.14 -12.50 2.30
N HIS A 30 2.04 -11.16 2.30
CA HIS A 30 1.01 -10.41 1.58
C HIS A 30 1.56 -9.55 0.44
N THR A 31 2.85 -9.65 0.12
CA THR A 31 3.49 -8.84 -0.92
C THR A 31 3.08 -9.30 -2.32
N ILE A 32 2.49 -8.39 -3.08
CA ILE A 32 2.06 -8.59 -4.47
C ILE A 32 3.01 -8.00 -5.49
N ALA A 33 3.83 -7.03 -5.10
CA ALA A 33 4.89 -6.48 -5.93
C ALA A 33 6.02 -5.93 -5.06
N ASN A 34 7.25 -6.00 -5.58
CA ASN A 34 8.41 -5.33 -5.01
C ASN A 34 8.99 -4.38 -6.07
N ILE A 35 9.12 -3.11 -5.72
CA ILE A 35 9.54 -2.05 -6.64
C ILE A 35 10.64 -1.20 -6.01
N SER A 36 11.54 -0.67 -6.85
CA SER A 36 12.47 0.36 -6.41
C SER A 36 11.78 1.72 -6.45
N VAL A 37 11.92 2.48 -5.38
CA VAL A 37 11.42 3.85 -5.22
C VAL A 37 12.53 4.70 -4.64
N ILE A 38 12.35 6.00 -4.49
CA ILE A 38 13.35 6.88 -3.85
C ILE A 38 12.99 7.21 -2.40
N ASP A 39 11.71 7.13 -2.05
CA ASP A 39 11.16 7.48 -0.74
C ASP A 39 9.85 6.73 -0.47
N ARG A 40 9.31 6.91 0.74
CA ARG A 40 8.06 6.27 1.19
C ARG A 40 6.85 6.86 0.46
N GLU A 41 6.84 8.16 0.21
CA GLU A 41 5.75 8.86 -0.48
C GLU A 41 5.51 8.27 -1.88
N LEU A 42 6.58 7.97 -2.62
CA LEU A 42 6.49 7.29 -3.92
C LEU A 42 6.02 5.84 -3.78
N CYS A 43 6.36 5.15 -2.68
CA CYS A 43 5.86 3.81 -2.38
C CYS A 43 4.33 3.81 -2.18
N GLU A 44 3.81 4.76 -1.39
CA GLU A 44 2.37 4.96 -1.18
C GLU A 44 1.64 5.31 -2.48
N TYR A 45 2.22 6.21 -3.29
CA TYR A 45 1.67 6.57 -4.60
C TYR A 45 1.58 5.37 -5.54
N ARG A 46 2.59 4.49 -5.55
CA ARG A 46 2.57 3.26 -6.35
C ARG A 46 1.50 2.28 -5.87
N CYS A 47 1.26 2.21 -4.56
CA CYS A 47 0.15 1.45 -3.99
C CYS A 47 -1.22 1.99 -4.43
N TYR A 48 -1.37 3.33 -4.46
CA TYR A 48 -2.60 3.97 -4.92
C TYR A 48 -3.00 3.53 -6.34
N LEU A 49 -2.03 3.51 -7.26
CA LEU A 49 -2.24 3.11 -8.66
C LEU A 49 -2.58 1.62 -8.85
N LEU A 50 -2.18 0.75 -7.92
CA LEU A 50 -2.43 -0.69 -8.00
C LEU A 50 -3.66 -1.07 -7.16
N HIS A 51 -4.78 -1.36 -7.81
CA HIS A 51 -6.09 -1.64 -7.16
C HIS A 51 -6.07 -2.72 -6.07
N ASN A 52 -5.13 -3.66 -6.12
CA ASN A 52 -5.02 -4.71 -5.10
C ASN A 52 -4.12 -4.31 -3.93
N CYS A 53 -3.38 -3.21 -4.03
CA CYS A 53 -2.52 -2.76 -2.94
C CYS A 53 -3.31 -1.96 -1.89
N VAL A 54 -3.15 -2.34 -0.62
CA VAL A 54 -3.85 -1.74 0.53
C VAL A 54 -2.92 -1.48 1.74
N SER A 55 -1.64 -1.80 1.63
CA SER A 55 -0.59 -1.38 2.56
C SER A 55 0.78 -1.48 1.90
N VAL A 56 1.79 -0.87 2.51
CA VAL A 56 3.17 -0.93 2.00
C VAL A 56 4.18 -1.27 3.08
N ASN A 57 5.29 -1.92 2.70
CA ASN A 57 6.52 -1.95 3.49
C ASN A 57 7.61 -1.17 2.76
N PHE A 58 8.09 -0.09 3.35
CA PHE A 58 9.21 0.68 2.82
C PHE A 58 10.53 0.23 3.48
N TYR A 59 11.46 -0.28 2.68
CA TYR A 59 12.81 -0.61 3.11
C TYR A 59 13.72 0.61 2.96
N PHE A 60 14.26 1.10 4.07
CA PHE A 60 15.17 2.24 4.09
C PHE A 60 16.65 1.85 4.27
N GLY A 61 16.96 0.55 4.24
CA GLY A 61 18.33 0.04 4.33
C GLY A 61 18.89 -0.05 5.75
N GLN A 62 20.04 -0.71 5.87
CA GLN A 62 21.00 -0.43 6.95
C GLN A 62 22.07 0.49 6.39
N ASN A 63 22.31 1.63 7.02
CA ASN A 63 23.39 2.56 6.69
C ASN A 63 23.37 3.15 5.26
N GLY A 64 22.19 3.34 4.65
CA GLY A 64 22.00 4.19 3.46
C GLY A 64 22.64 3.71 2.16
N ALA A 65 23.13 2.47 2.09
CA ALA A 65 23.97 2.03 0.98
C ALA A 65 23.25 1.30 -0.17
N GLU A 66 22.02 0.76 -0.01
CA GLU A 66 21.41 -0.02 -1.09
C GLU A 66 19.89 0.15 -1.20
N ALA A 67 19.47 0.43 -2.45
CA ALA A 67 18.12 0.49 -3.03
C ALA A 67 16.95 0.58 -2.04
N HIS A 68 16.37 1.78 -1.94
CA HIS A 68 15.03 1.96 -1.40
C HIS A 68 14.05 1.06 -2.16
N ASN A 69 13.63 -0.01 -1.49
CA ASN A 69 12.70 -1.00 -2.02
C ASN A 69 11.36 -0.85 -1.30
N CYS A 70 10.30 -1.08 -2.04
CA CYS A 70 8.94 -0.92 -1.59
C CYS A 70 8.16 -2.19 -1.91
N GLU A 71 7.64 -2.83 -0.88
CA GLU A 71 6.74 -3.97 -0.99
C GLU A 71 5.31 -3.46 -0.97
N LEU A 72 4.58 -3.68 -2.05
CA LEU A 72 3.15 -3.41 -2.15
C LEU A 72 2.40 -4.65 -1.66
N ASN A 73 1.49 -4.51 -0.71
CA ASN A 73 0.78 -5.64 -0.11
C ASN A 73 -0.73 -5.60 -0.37
N ASN A 74 -1.35 -6.78 -0.50
CA ASN A 74 -2.80 -6.93 -0.72
C ASN A 74 -3.64 -7.08 0.56
N SER A 75 -3.02 -6.93 1.73
CA SER A 75 -3.69 -7.01 3.02
C SER A 75 -3.19 -5.95 3.98
N THR A 76 -3.90 -5.78 5.08
CA THR A 76 -3.51 -4.88 6.19
C THR A 76 -3.17 -5.66 7.46
N SER A 77 -2.40 -5.06 8.36
CA SER A 77 -2.13 -5.60 9.69
C SER A 77 -3.39 -5.80 10.53
N LYS A 78 -4.48 -5.06 10.28
CA LYS A 78 -5.76 -5.26 10.96
C LYS A 78 -6.43 -6.58 10.55
N GLU A 79 -6.27 -6.97 9.30
CA GLU A 79 -6.78 -8.25 8.79
C GLU A 79 -5.86 -9.41 9.22
N HIS A 80 -4.55 -9.15 9.30
CA HIS A 80 -3.51 -10.14 9.49
C HIS A 80 -2.49 -9.74 10.57
N GLU A 81 -2.97 -9.57 11.82
CA GLU A 81 -2.14 -9.07 12.92
C GLU A 81 -0.88 -9.92 13.18
N ARG A 82 -0.99 -11.24 13.00
CA ARG A 82 0.13 -12.18 13.22
C ARG A 82 1.22 -12.10 12.15
N ASP A 83 0.91 -11.51 11.01
CA ASP A 83 1.86 -11.37 9.89
C ASP A 83 2.61 -10.03 9.96
N LEU A 84 2.27 -9.15 10.90
CA LEU A 84 3.02 -7.93 11.18
C LEU A 84 4.19 -8.26 12.14
N VAL A 85 5.40 -8.31 11.61
CA VAL A 85 6.59 -8.75 12.35
C VAL A 85 7.59 -7.61 12.54
N LYS A 86 8.47 -7.74 13.55
CA LYS A 86 9.58 -6.80 13.76
C LYS A 86 10.62 -6.93 12.65
N ALA A 87 10.98 -5.81 12.05
CA ALA A 87 11.98 -5.69 11.00
C ALA A 87 12.59 -4.28 11.02
N ALA A 88 13.74 -4.12 11.69
CA ALA A 88 14.30 -2.80 12.05
C ALA A 88 14.59 -1.87 10.86
N SER A 89 14.83 -2.42 9.66
CA SER A 89 15.13 -1.65 8.44
C SER A 89 13.91 -1.35 7.56
N TYR A 90 12.70 -1.59 8.10
CA TYR A 90 11.44 -1.39 7.39
C TYR A 90 10.53 -0.41 8.14
N ALA A 91 9.67 0.26 7.38
CA ALA A 91 8.51 0.96 7.90
C ALA A 91 7.26 0.43 7.19
N TYR A 92 6.33 -0.11 7.96
CA TYR A 92 5.02 -0.53 7.47
C TYR A 92 4.04 0.65 7.50
N HIS A 93 3.21 0.77 6.47
CA HIS A 93 2.11 1.74 6.45
C HIS A 93 0.83 1.11 5.89
N GLY A 94 -0.17 0.96 6.76
CA GLY A 94 -1.50 0.46 6.40
C GLY A 94 -2.43 1.57 5.87
N THR A 95 -3.49 1.16 5.18
CA THR A 95 -4.52 2.09 4.68
C THR A 95 -5.87 1.89 5.34
N ASN A 96 -6.72 2.90 5.24
CA ASN A 96 -8.17 2.73 5.34
C ASN A 96 -8.75 2.76 3.91
N VAL A 97 -9.32 1.65 3.46
CA VAL A 97 -10.00 1.59 2.16
C VAL A 97 -11.44 2.05 2.31
N ARG A 98 -11.83 3.11 1.60
CA ARG A 98 -13.24 3.51 1.45
C ARG A 98 -13.64 3.38 -0.01
N ALA A 99 -14.50 2.41 -0.34
CA ALA A 99 -15.10 2.30 -1.65
C ALA A 99 -16.14 3.41 -1.84
N ILE A 100 -16.02 4.20 -2.92
CA ILE A 100 -17.03 5.18 -3.31
C ILE A 100 -17.77 4.60 -4.51
N ALA A 101 -19.05 4.31 -4.33
CA ALA A 101 -19.92 3.77 -5.38
C ALA A 101 -20.28 4.78 -6.48
N TYR A 102 -19.82 6.03 -6.38
CA TYR A 102 -20.13 7.11 -7.29
C TYR A 102 -18.83 7.70 -7.86
N GLN A 103 -18.74 7.63 -9.19
CA GLN A 103 -17.82 8.31 -10.12
C GLN A 103 -16.76 9.21 -9.46
N CYS A 104 -15.48 8.84 -9.64
CA CYS A 104 -14.31 9.54 -9.11
C CYS A 104 -14.41 11.05 -9.35
N GLN A 105 -14.85 11.82 -8.34
CA GLN A 105 -14.67 13.27 -8.34
C GLN A 105 -13.21 13.54 -8.01
N PHE A 106 -12.46 13.96 -9.02
CA PHE A 106 -11.15 14.55 -8.85
C PHE A 106 -11.30 15.81 -7.98
N PHE A 107 -11.04 15.71 -6.67
CA PHE A 107 -10.73 16.90 -5.88
C PHE A 107 -9.28 17.26 -6.16
N GLY A 108 -9.06 17.92 -7.30
CA GLY A 108 -7.85 18.68 -7.53
C GLY A 108 -7.95 20.01 -6.77
N VAL A 109 -7.02 20.22 -5.85
CA VAL A 109 -6.54 21.53 -5.39
C VAL A 109 -5.05 21.42 -5.13
#